data_AF-A0A1Q7ZRM4-F1
#
_entry.id   AF-A0A1Q7ZRM4-F1
#
_cell.length_a   1.000
_cell.length_b   1.000
_cell.length_c   1.000
_cell.angle_alpha   90.00
_cell.angle_beta   90.00
_cell.angle_gamma   90.00
#
_symmetry.space_group_name_H-M   'P 1'
#
loop_
_entity.id
_entity.type
_entity.pdbx_description
1 polymer ?
#
loop_
_entity_poly.entity_id
_entity_poly.type
_entity_poly.pdbx_seq_one_letter_code
_entity_poly.pdbx_strand_id
1 'polypeptide(L)'
;MMMPGMDSSHVMPGMLSAEQLAQLDQARGPAFDHLFLRLMIQHHQGAITMVNRLFAASGGEEEPVYKMATGVFADQTTEIERMQRMLAADFIAEPSPR
;
A
#
# COMPACT_ATOMS: atom_id res chain seq x y z
N MET A 1 19.35 -13.67 -6.87
CA MET A 1 20.59 -12.85 -7.00
C MET A 1 20.27 -11.47 -6.44
N MET A 2 20.97 -11.04 -5.39
CA MET A 2 20.96 -9.63 -4.94
C MET A 2 21.91 -8.85 -5.86
N MET A 3 21.43 -7.76 -6.46
CA MET A 3 22.29 -6.85 -7.21
C MET A 3 23.14 -6.01 -6.23
N PRO A 4 24.47 -5.94 -6.38
CA PRO A 4 25.31 -5.10 -5.53
C PRO A 4 25.25 -3.64 -6.01
N GLY A 5 24.93 -2.71 -5.09
CA GLY A 5 24.99 -1.26 -5.34
C GLY A 5 23.76 -0.44 -4.96
N MET A 6 22.71 -1.04 -4.39
CA MET A 6 21.60 -0.27 -3.83
C MET A 6 21.92 0.02 -2.36
N ASP A 7 22.36 1.25 -2.07
CA ASP A 7 22.49 1.75 -0.71
C ASP A 7 21.19 1.42 0.06
N SER A 8 21.33 0.79 1.22
CA SER A 8 20.24 0.48 2.16
C SER A 8 19.60 1.73 2.78
N SER A 9 19.92 2.94 2.29
CA SER A 9 19.43 4.23 2.77
C SER A 9 18.07 4.65 2.22
N HIS A 10 17.51 3.96 1.22
CA HIS A 10 16.22 4.34 0.62
C HIS A 10 15.28 3.15 0.40
N VAL A 11 14.89 2.46 1.48
CA VAL A 11 13.68 1.62 1.43
C VAL A 11 12.49 2.55 1.21
N MET A 12 11.82 2.43 0.05
CA MET A 12 10.63 3.21 -0.25
C MET A 12 9.53 2.88 0.78
N PRO A 13 8.91 3.89 1.40
CA PRO A 13 7.92 3.65 2.45
C PRO A 13 6.76 2.81 1.91
N GLY A 14 6.25 1.90 2.74
CA GLY A 14 5.12 1.03 2.41
C GLY A 14 5.43 -0.18 1.52
N MET A 15 6.62 -0.25 0.91
CA MET A 15 7.03 -1.43 0.15
C MET A 15 6.98 -2.70 1.00
N LEU A 16 6.51 -3.78 0.38
CA LEU A 16 6.42 -5.09 1.04
C LEU A 16 7.81 -5.70 1.17
N SER A 17 8.10 -6.26 2.35
CA SER A 17 9.30 -7.07 2.53
C SER A 17 9.20 -8.39 1.77
N ALA A 18 10.34 -9.04 1.52
CA ALA A 18 10.37 -10.38 0.94
C ALA A 18 9.58 -11.40 1.77
N GLU A 19 9.60 -11.25 3.10
CA GLU A 19 8.82 -12.08 4.01
C GLU A 19 7.32 -11.83 3.87
N GLN A 20 6.87 -10.56 3.79
CA GLN A 20 5.47 -10.23 3.58
C GLN A 20 4.94 -10.77 2.25
N LEU A 21 5.76 -10.69 1.19
CA LEU A 21 5.43 -11.28 -0.12
C LEU A 21 5.33 -12.82 -0.04
N ALA A 22 6.26 -13.47 0.67
CA ALA A 22 6.21 -14.91 0.88
C ALA A 22 4.96 -15.34 1.68
N GLN A 23 4.59 -14.59 2.72
CA GLN A 23 3.36 -14.84 3.48
C GLN A 23 2.11 -14.70 2.59
N LEU A 24 2.07 -13.68 1.73
CA LEU A 24 0.97 -13.48 0.79
C LEU A 24 0.88 -14.63 -0.23
N ASP A 25 2.01 -15.10 -0.76
CA ASP A 25 2.09 -16.22 -1.70
C ASP A 25 1.61 -17.55 -1.11
N GLN A 26 1.70 -17.72 0.21
CA GLN A 26 1.22 -18.93 0.90
C GLN A 26 -0.24 -18.83 1.38
N ALA A 27 -0.80 -17.63 1.51
CA ALA A 27 -2.16 -17.43 2.00
C ALA A 27 -3.22 -17.86 0.97
N ARG A 28 -4.34 -18.43 1.43
CA ARG A 28 -5.44 -18.89 0.57
C ARG A 28 -6.80 -18.51 1.15
N GLY A 29 -7.80 -18.36 0.29
CA GLY A 29 -9.18 -18.05 0.68
C GLY A 29 -9.27 -16.77 1.53
N PRO A 30 -10.15 -16.72 2.55
CA PRO A 30 -10.32 -15.52 3.37
C PRO A 30 -9.01 -15.00 4.00
N ALA A 31 -8.09 -15.91 4.38
CA ALA A 31 -6.79 -15.51 4.93
C ALA A 31 -5.94 -14.72 3.91
N PHE A 32 -6.03 -15.07 2.62
CA PHE A 32 -5.41 -14.29 1.54
C PHE A 32 -6.04 -12.91 1.44
N ASP A 33 -7.37 -12.83 1.39
CA ASP A 33 -8.09 -11.56 1.22
C ASP A 33 -7.75 -10.57 2.36
N HIS A 34 -7.79 -11.04 3.61
CA HIS A 34 -7.41 -10.22 4.77
C HIS A 34 -5.94 -9.80 4.76
N LEU A 35 -5.02 -10.68 4.32
CA LEU A 35 -3.61 -10.34 4.25
C LEU A 35 -3.33 -9.35 3.11
N PHE A 36 -3.90 -9.59 1.93
CA PHE A 36 -3.80 -8.71 0.78
C PHE A 36 -4.28 -7.28 1.12
N LEU A 37 -5.48 -7.15 1.70
CA LEU A 37 -6.03 -5.84 2.06
C LEU A 37 -5.13 -5.10 3.05
N ARG A 38 -4.62 -5.77 4.09
CA ARG A 38 -3.70 -5.14 5.07
C ARG A 38 -2.39 -4.69 4.42
N LEU A 39 -1.81 -5.52 3.55
CA LEU A 39 -0.56 -5.22 2.87
C LEU A 39 -0.74 -4.12 1.81
N MET A 40 -1.87 -4.06 1.11
CA MET A 40 -2.17 -2.97 0.18
C MET A 40 -2.45 -1.64 0.88
N ILE A 41 -3.11 -1.65 2.05
CA ILE A 41 -3.23 -0.45 2.88
C ILE A 41 -1.84 0.07 3.28
N GLN A 42 -0.94 -0.81 3.74
CA GLN A 42 0.45 -0.43 4.06
C GLN A 42 1.16 0.19 2.85
N HIS A 43 1.06 -0.45 1.69
CA HIS A 43 1.68 0.00 0.45
C HIS A 43 1.16 1.37 0.00
N HIS A 44 -0.16 1.58 0.01
CA HIS A 44 -0.78 2.86 -0.34
C HIS A 44 -0.41 3.99 0.64
N GLN A 45 -0.32 3.69 1.95
CA GLN A 45 0.13 4.67 2.94
C GLN A 45 1.59 5.10 2.67
N GLY A 46 2.41 4.19 2.15
CA GLY A 46 3.74 4.47 1.64
C GLY A 46 3.74 5.45 0.47
N ALA A 47 2.90 5.20 -0.55
CA ALA A 47 2.76 6.09 -1.69
C ALA A 47 2.31 7.52 -1.27
N ILE A 48 1.34 7.63 -0.36
CA ILE A 48 0.90 8.91 0.21
C ILE A 48 2.05 9.61 0.94
N THR A 49 2.86 8.86 1.70
CA THR A 49 4.05 9.41 2.38
C THR A 49 5.04 10.00 1.38
N MET A 50 5.24 9.34 0.22
CA MET A 50 6.12 9.85 -0.83
C MET A 50 5.57 11.12 -1.48
N VAL A 51 4.27 11.16 -1.80
CA VAL A 51 3.64 12.36 -2.35
C VAL A 51 3.77 13.55 -1.38
N ASN A 52 3.51 13.32 -0.09
CA ASN A 52 3.67 14.36 0.92
C ASN A 52 5.12 14.85 1.03
N ARG A 53 6.12 13.94 0.94
CA ARG A 53 7.54 14.31 0.94
C ARG A 53 7.92 15.11 -0.31
N LEU A 54 7.39 14.75 -1.48
CA LEU A 54 7.61 15.48 -2.73
C LEU A 54 7.16 16.95 -2.59
N PHE A 55 5.92 17.16 -2.16
CA PHE A 55 5.38 18.51 -1.99
C PHE A 55 6.05 19.29 -0.85
N ALA A 56 6.41 18.63 0.25
CA ALA A 56 7.14 19.27 1.35
C ALA A 56 8.54 19.74 0.95
N ALA A 57 9.13 19.14 -0.08
CA ALA A 57 10.42 19.52 -0.63
C ALA A 57 10.30 20.51 -1.81
N SER A 58 9.13 21.13 -2.02
CA SER A 58 8.84 22.00 -3.18
C SER A 58 9.08 21.30 -4.53
N GLY A 59 8.93 19.98 -4.59
CA GLY A 59 8.99 19.21 -5.83
C GLY A 59 7.61 19.00 -6.45
N GLY A 60 7.60 18.62 -7.72
CA GLY A 60 6.37 18.30 -8.45
C GLY A 60 5.55 19.53 -8.85
N GLU A 61 6.21 20.66 -9.09
CA GLU A 61 5.60 21.89 -9.59
C GLU A 61 5.31 21.82 -11.11
N GLU A 62 6.00 20.92 -11.82
CA GLU A 62 5.73 20.66 -13.23
C GLU A 62 4.34 20.04 -13.40
N GLU A 63 3.49 20.62 -14.27
CA GLU A 63 2.08 20.21 -14.41
C GLU A 63 1.87 18.68 -14.54
N PRO A 64 2.66 17.94 -15.34
CA PRO A 64 2.49 16.49 -15.44
C PRO A 64 2.77 15.76 -14.12
N VAL A 65 3.77 16.23 -13.35
CA VAL A 65 4.17 15.64 -12.07
C VAL A 65 3.15 15.98 -11.00
N TYR A 66 2.70 17.24 -10.95
CA TYR A 66 1.65 17.69 -10.03
C TYR A 66 0.38 16.86 -10.22
N LYS A 67 -0.07 16.71 -11.47
CA LYS A 67 -1.27 15.95 -11.81
C LYS A 67 -1.14 14.48 -11.43
N MET A 68 0.02 13.87 -11.68
CA MET A 68 0.29 12.50 -11.27
C MET A 68 0.27 12.36 -9.74
N ALA A 69 1.00 13.22 -9.02
CA ALA A 69 1.13 13.12 -7.56
C ALA A 69 -0.19 13.36 -6.83
N THR A 70 -0.98 14.35 -7.27
CA THR A 70 -2.31 14.61 -6.71
C THR A 70 -3.31 13.50 -7.05
N GLY A 71 -3.25 12.94 -8.26
CA GLY A 71 -4.04 11.76 -8.63
C GLY A 71 -3.73 10.54 -7.75
N VAL A 72 -2.44 10.23 -7.59
CA VAL A 72 -1.99 9.16 -6.68
C VAL A 72 -2.49 9.41 -5.25
N PHE A 73 -2.39 10.63 -4.73
CA PHE A 73 -2.88 10.92 -3.39
C PHE A 73 -4.40 10.66 -3.25
N ALA A 74 -5.19 11.15 -4.20
CA ALA A 74 -6.65 11.02 -4.18
C ALA A 74 -7.11 9.56 -4.32
N ASP A 75 -6.55 8.84 -5.28
CA ASP A 75 -6.88 7.44 -5.54
C ASP A 75 -6.49 6.58 -4.34
N GLN A 76 -5.24 6.68 -3.88
CA GLN A 76 -4.73 5.84 -2.80
C GLN A 76 -5.47 6.08 -1.47
N THR A 77 -5.87 7.32 -1.18
CA THR A 77 -6.70 7.63 0.00
C THR A 77 -8.07 6.96 -0.11
N THR A 78 -8.71 7.07 -1.27
CA THR A 78 -10.02 6.44 -1.54
C THR A 78 -9.95 4.91 -1.45
N GLU A 79 -8.87 4.32 -1.98
CA GLU A 79 -8.67 2.87 -1.96
C GLU A 79 -8.38 2.36 -0.54
N ILE A 80 -7.61 3.08 0.27
CA ILE A 80 -7.41 2.77 1.69
C ILE A 80 -8.76 2.69 2.41
N GLU A 81 -9.60 3.71 2.27
CA GLU A 81 -10.91 3.73 2.93
C GLU A 81 -11.80 2.56 2.47
N ARG A 82 -11.79 2.23 1.17
CA ARG A 82 -12.52 1.09 0.63
C ARG A 82 -12.03 -0.22 1.25
N MET A 83 -10.72 -0.44 1.31
CA MET A 83 -10.13 -1.65 1.88
C MET A 83 -10.40 -1.75 3.39
N GLN A 84 -10.37 -0.63 4.13
CA GLN A 84 -10.74 -0.61 5.55
C GLN A 84 -12.21 -0.98 5.75
N ARG A 85 -13.12 -0.51 4.89
CA ARG A 85 -14.53 -0.92 4.92
C ARG A 85 -14.71 -2.40 4.62
N MET A 86 -13.97 -2.95 3.66
CA MET A 86 -14.00 -4.40 3.36
C MET A 86 -13.56 -5.22 4.57
N LEU A 87 -12.43 -4.86 5.19
CA LEU A 87 -11.96 -5.51 6.41
C LEU A 87 -13.00 -5.44 7.54
N ALA A 88 -13.62 -4.27 7.76
CA ALA A 88 -14.64 -4.10 8.79
C ALA A 88 -15.93 -4.89 8.50
N ALA A 89 -16.37 -4.96 7.24
CA ALA A 89 -17.54 -5.72 6.83
C ALA A 89 -17.35 -7.22 7.07
N ASP A 90 -16.15 -7.76 6.78
CA ASP A 90 -15.81 -9.15 7.04
C ASP A 90 -15.80 -9.48 8.54
N PHE A 91 -15.47 -8.51 9.41
CA PHE A 91 -15.59 -8.69 10.86
C PHE A 91 -17.05 -8.72 11.36
N ILE A 92 -17.97 -8.08 10.63
CA ILE A 92 -19.39 -8.01 11.00
C ILE A 92 -20.16 -9.21 10.42
N ALA A 93 -19.74 -9.76 9.29
CA ALA A 93 -20.25 -11.00 8.78
C ALA A 93 -19.81 -12.15 9.71
N GLU A 94 -20.71 -12.61 10.59
CA GLU A 94 -20.44 -13.77 11.45
C GLU A 94 -19.88 -14.96 10.65
N PRO A 95 -18.98 -15.78 11.25
CA PRO A 95 -18.48 -16.96 10.59
C PRO A 95 -19.67 -17.88 10.27
N SER A 96 -19.98 -18.01 8.98
CA SER A 96 -20.94 -18.99 8.51
C SER A 96 -20.51 -20.36 9.04
N PRO A 97 -21.36 -21.07 9.81
CA PRO A 97 -21.03 -22.41 10.27
C PRO A 97 -20.95 -23.30 9.04
N ARG A 98 -19.74 -23.75 8.71
CA ARG A 98 -19.58 -24.91 7.82
C ARG A 98 -19.82 -26.19 8.60
#